data_AF-A0A976RSQ8-F1
#
_entry.id   AF-A0A976RSQ8-F1
#
_cell.length_a   1.000
_cell.length_b   1.000
_cell.length_c   1.000
_cell.angle_alpha   90.00
_cell.angle_beta   90.00
_cell.angle_gamma   90.00
#
_symmetry.space_group_name_H-M   'P 1'
#
loop_
_entity.id
_entity.type
_entity.pdbx_description
1 polymer ?
#
loop_
_entity_poly.entity_id
_entity_poly.type
_entity_poly.pdbx_seq_one_letter_code
_entity_poly.pdbx_strand_id
1 'polypeptide(L)'
;MRVKTVLSAPELNDANKSDSYFLSGDALSYQLTGKHNEGLLSLSEYLHYFDYLRVLTNNQFVLDGQAGFGNPLNTFYSVTEMENHGADIILINDQTHPSHSKLEQRHPEQLTEFAGKLTAAMDAHHSEYSSIWIKLDCVNQYTEEELENRLLVAKYLGVENVVVDKNNSMPNVDGMNYHQFDYDTQTILN
;
A
#
# COMPACT_ATOMS: atom_id res chain seq x y z
N MET A 1 -5.48 -1.15 -15.14
CA MET A 1 -5.74 -2.26 -14.19
C MET A 1 -7.07 -2.05 -13.47
N ARG A 2 -8.10 -2.87 -13.70
CA ARG A 2 -9.33 -2.75 -12.89
C ARG A 2 -9.12 -3.41 -11.53
N VAL A 3 -9.02 -2.60 -10.47
CA VAL A 3 -8.87 -3.08 -9.09
C VAL A 3 -10.23 -3.10 -8.40
N LYS A 4 -10.57 -4.19 -7.71
CA LYS A 4 -11.72 -4.26 -6.80
C LYS A 4 -11.23 -4.49 -5.38
N THR A 5 -11.70 -3.69 -4.44
CA THR A 5 -11.45 -3.94 -3.02
C THR A 5 -12.25 -5.16 -2.56
N VAL A 6 -11.58 -6.09 -1.89
CA VAL A 6 -12.17 -7.34 -1.43
C VAL A 6 -11.93 -7.52 0.06
N LEU A 7 -13.01 -7.85 0.75
CA LEU A 7 -13.06 -7.99 2.20
C LEU A 7 -13.56 -9.36 2.63
N SER A 8 -13.96 -10.23 1.70
CA SER A 8 -14.43 -11.56 2.07
C SER A 8 -14.29 -12.57 0.94
N ALA A 9 -14.13 -13.84 1.31
CA ALA A 9 -14.08 -14.96 0.36
C ALA A 9 -15.29 -15.01 -0.60
N PRO A 10 -16.55 -14.77 -0.16
CA PRO A 10 -17.70 -14.73 -1.07
C PRO A 10 -17.61 -13.67 -2.17
N GLU A 11 -16.98 -12.52 -1.91
CA GLU A 11 -16.85 -11.44 -2.91
C GLU A 11 -15.93 -11.80 -4.09
N LEU A 12 -15.11 -12.85 -3.93
CA LEU A 12 -14.29 -13.45 -4.99
C LEU A 12 -15.08 -14.40 -5.90
N ASN A 13 -16.23 -14.89 -5.44
CA ASN A 13 -17.08 -15.81 -6.21
C ASN A 13 -18.02 -15.09 -7.18
N ASP A 14 -18.23 -13.78 -7.01
CA ASP A 14 -19.13 -13.01 -7.88
C ASP A 14 -18.56 -12.84 -9.29
N ALA A 15 -19.43 -13.03 -10.29
CA ALA A 15 -19.13 -13.28 -11.71
C ALA A 15 -18.54 -12.10 -12.51
N ASN A 16 -17.99 -11.08 -11.86
CA ASN A 16 -17.12 -10.09 -12.49
C ASN A 16 -15.72 -10.22 -11.87
N LYS A 17 -14.95 -11.19 -12.38
CA LYS A 17 -13.52 -11.32 -12.07
C LYS A 17 -12.84 -10.02 -12.49
N SER A 18 -12.55 -9.14 -11.54
CA SER A 18 -11.64 -8.03 -11.74
C SER A 18 -10.26 -8.56 -12.11
N ASP A 19 -9.49 -7.78 -12.87
CA ASP A 19 -8.12 -8.14 -13.23
C ASP A 19 -7.24 -8.25 -11.98
N SER A 20 -7.50 -7.37 -11.00
CA SER A 20 -6.79 -7.31 -9.73
C SER A 20 -7.72 -7.04 -8.55
N TYR A 21 -7.31 -7.47 -7.37
CA TYR A 21 -7.98 -7.25 -6.10
C TYR A 21 -7.11 -6.40 -5.18
N PHE A 22 -7.73 -5.64 -4.27
CA PHE A 22 -7.03 -4.89 -3.23
C PHE A 22 -7.57 -5.29 -1.86
N LEU A 23 -6.66 -5.62 -0.93
CA LEU A 23 -7.02 -5.84 0.47
C LEU A 23 -6.67 -4.58 1.28
N SER A 24 -7.64 -3.70 1.46
CA SER A 24 -7.45 -2.45 2.22
C SER A 24 -7.20 -2.73 3.71
N GLY A 25 -6.18 -2.09 4.29
CA GLY A 25 -5.90 -2.16 5.72
C GLY A 25 -7.00 -1.54 6.58
N ASP A 26 -7.55 -0.39 6.17
CA ASP A 26 -8.64 0.29 6.89
C ASP A 26 -9.91 -0.55 6.89
N ALA A 27 -10.32 -1.03 5.72
CA ALA A 27 -11.56 -1.77 5.58
C ALA A 27 -11.48 -3.14 6.26
N LEU A 28 -10.32 -3.81 6.21
CA LEU A 28 -10.09 -5.03 6.98
C LEU A 28 -10.13 -4.77 8.49
N SER A 29 -9.51 -3.67 8.96
CA SER A 29 -9.56 -3.28 10.37
C SER A 29 -11.00 -3.02 10.84
N TYR A 30 -11.79 -2.35 10.01
CA TYR A 30 -13.21 -2.12 10.28
C TYR A 30 -13.98 -3.44 10.37
N GLN A 31 -13.74 -4.37 9.46
CA GLN A 31 -14.39 -5.68 9.46
C GLN A 31 -14.04 -6.51 10.70
N LEU A 32 -12.77 -6.53 11.11
CA LEU A 32 -12.29 -7.36 12.21
C LEU A 32 -12.57 -6.74 13.59
N THR A 33 -12.54 -5.41 13.68
CA THR A 33 -12.54 -4.71 14.99
C THR A 33 -13.68 -3.70 15.15
N GLY A 34 -14.43 -3.40 14.09
CA GLY A 34 -15.44 -2.34 14.07
C GLY A 34 -14.87 -0.91 14.06
N LYS A 35 -13.56 -0.75 13.82
CA LYS A 35 -12.87 0.55 13.84
C LYS A 35 -12.13 0.82 12.53
N HIS A 36 -12.34 2.01 11.97
CA HIS A 36 -11.60 2.52 10.82
C HIS A 36 -10.20 3.00 11.22
N ASN A 37 -9.26 2.06 11.35
CA ASN A 37 -7.84 2.37 11.52
C ASN A 37 -6.95 1.15 11.20
N GLU A 38 -6.23 1.19 10.09
CA GLU A 38 -5.28 0.15 9.66
C GLU A 38 -4.18 -0.14 10.70
N GLY A 39 -3.72 0.88 11.45
CA GLY A 39 -2.67 0.72 12.46
C GLY A 39 -3.07 -0.13 13.68
N LEU A 40 -4.30 -0.64 13.73
CA LEU A 40 -4.74 -1.63 14.73
C LEU A 40 -4.37 -3.07 14.35
N LEU A 41 -4.04 -3.34 13.08
CA LEU A 41 -3.70 -4.67 12.61
C LEU A 41 -2.20 -4.92 12.74
N SER A 42 -1.83 -6.08 13.27
CA SER A 42 -0.48 -6.61 13.09
C SER A 42 -0.30 -7.20 11.68
N LEU A 43 0.95 -7.26 11.21
CA LEU A 43 1.29 -7.93 9.95
C LEU A 43 0.75 -9.37 9.92
N SER A 44 0.91 -10.12 11.02
CA SER A 44 0.46 -11.50 11.11
C SER A 44 -1.06 -11.65 11.00
N GLU A 45 -1.84 -10.74 11.58
CA GLU A 45 -3.30 -10.75 11.45
C GLU A 45 -3.74 -10.42 10.03
N TYR A 46 -3.09 -9.43 9.40
CA TYR A 46 -3.34 -9.03 8.02
C TYR A 46 -3.04 -10.19 7.04
N LEU A 47 -1.88 -10.82 7.17
CA LEU A 47 -1.47 -11.94 6.31
C LEU A 47 -2.29 -13.20 6.55
N HIS A 48 -2.63 -13.51 7.81
CA HIS A 48 -3.50 -14.63 8.11
C HIS A 48 -4.88 -14.48 7.44
N TYR A 49 -5.40 -13.24 7.39
CA TYR A 49 -6.63 -12.97 6.65
C TYR A 49 -6.43 -13.14 5.13
N PHE A 50 -5.35 -12.59 4.60
CA PHE A 50 -5.01 -12.68 3.19
C PHE A 50 -4.90 -14.13 2.70
N ASP A 51 -4.35 -15.05 3.50
CA ASP A 51 -4.22 -16.47 3.14
C ASP A 51 -5.57 -17.10 2.77
N TYR A 52 -6.66 -16.75 3.48
CA TYR A 52 -8.00 -17.24 3.15
C TYR A 52 -8.50 -16.76 1.78
N LEU A 53 -8.07 -15.57 1.35
CA LEU A 53 -8.43 -15.02 0.04
C LEU A 53 -7.51 -15.57 -1.07
N ARG A 54 -6.21 -15.62 -0.80
CA ARG A 54 -5.18 -16.03 -1.77
C ARG A 54 -5.41 -17.45 -2.27
N VAL A 55 -5.85 -18.39 -1.43
CA VAL A 55 -6.10 -19.78 -1.83
C VAL A 55 -7.29 -19.95 -2.79
N LEU A 56 -8.15 -18.93 -2.93
CA LEU A 56 -9.37 -19.02 -3.73
C LEU A 56 -9.19 -18.57 -5.19
N THR A 57 -8.10 -17.87 -5.51
CA THR A 57 -7.88 -17.30 -6.84
C THR A 57 -6.39 -17.08 -7.09
N ASN A 58 -5.98 -17.04 -8.36
CA ASN A 58 -4.64 -16.64 -8.78
C ASN A 58 -4.61 -15.23 -9.40
N ASN A 59 -5.73 -14.49 -9.34
CA ASN A 59 -5.76 -13.11 -9.82
C ASN A 59 -4.84 -12.22 -8.97
N GLN A 60 -4.34 -11.13 -9.56
CA GLN A 60 -3.41 -10.23 -8.90
C GLN A 60 -3.99 -9.63 -7.62
N PHE A 61 -3.23 -9.60 -6.53
CA PHE A 61 -3.54 -8.88 -5.30
C PHE A 61 -2.57 -7.74 -5.04
N VAL A 62 -3.16 -6.57 -4.78
CA VAL A 62 -2.50 -5.43 -4.15
C VAL A 62 -2.72 -5.55 -2.64
N LEU A 63 -1.65 -5.56 -1.87
CA LEU A 63 -1.68 -5.56 -0.42
C LEU A 63 -1.28 -4.18 0.12
N ASP A 64 -1.93 -3.82 1.23
CA ASP A 64 -1.65 -2.63 2.01
C ASP A 64 -0.54 -2.92 3.03
N GLY A 65 0.69 -2.54 2.68
CA GLY A 65 1.86 -2.65 3.54
C GLY A 65 1.95 -1.60 4.65
N GLN A 66 0.97 -0.69 4.75
CA GLN A 66 0.96 0.42 5.70
C GLN A 66 2.29 1.20 5.67
N ALA A 67 2.72 1.77 6.80
CA ALA A 67 4.06 2.35 6.98
C ALA A 67 5.14 1.26 7.21
N GLY A 68 5.01 0.11 6.54
CA GLY A 68 5.91 -1.04 6.67
C GLY A 68 5.87 -1.74 8.03
N PHE A 69 4.75 -1.64 8.76
CA PHE A 69 4.54 -2.23 10.09
C PHE A 69 5.63 -1.93 11.14
N GLY A 70 6.38 -0.83 10.98
CA GLY A 70 7.36 -0.40 11.97
C GLY A 70 8.48 0.45 11.38
N ASN A 71 9.72 0.16 11.80
CA ASN A 71 10.93 0.80 11.30
C ASN A 71 11.44 0.07 10.03
N PRO A 72 12.58 0.49 9.41
CA PRO A 72 13.10 -0.16 8.21
C PRO A 72 13.34 -1.69 8.34
N LEU A 73 13.74 -2.20 9.51
CA LEU A 73 13.88 -3.65 9.72
C LEU A 73 12.52 -4.35 9.69
N ASN A 74 11.48 -3.72 10.25
CA ASN A 74 10.11 -4.22 10.14
C ASN A 74 9.61 -4.16 8.69
N THR A 75 9.96 -3.11 7.94
CA THR A 75 9.59 -3.00 6.52
C THR A 75 10.22 -4.12 5.70
N PHE A 76 11.52 -4.38 5.87
CA PHE A 76 12.20 -5.51 5.24
C PHE A 76 11.49 -6.83 5.51
N TYR A 77 11.21 -7.11 6.80
CA TYR A 77 10.52 -8.32 7.22
C TYR A 77 9.11 -8.41 6.63
N SER A 78 8.35 -7.30 6.64
CA SER A 78 6.98 -7.25 6.14
C SER A 78 6.89 -7.54 4.65
N VAL A 79 7.79 -6.95 3.85
CA VAL A 79 7.84 -7.21 2.41
C VAL A 79 8.19 -8.67 2.14
N THR A 80 9.20 -9.21 2.82
CA THR A 80 9.57 -10.63 2.69
C THR A 80 8.38 -11.55 2.97
N GLU A 81 7.64 -11.31 4.05
CA GLU A 81 6.49 -12.15 4.42
C GLU A 81 5.32 -11.95 3.46
N MET A 82 5.02 -10.73 3.03
CA MET A 82 3.97 -10.47 2.04
C MET A 82 4.24 -11.22 0.73
N GLU A 83 5.49 -11.23 0.25
CA GLU A 83 5.89 -12.02 -0.91
C GLU A 83 5.75 -13.52 -0.67
N ASN A 84 6.21 -14.03 0.49
CA ASN A 84 6.08 -15.45 0.86
C ASN A 84 4.62 -15.91 0.88
N HIS A 85 3.69 -15.03 1.25
CA HIS A 85 2.25 -15.28 1.27
C HIS A 85 1.58 -15.08 -0.11
N GLY A 86 2.31 -14.64 -1.14
CA GLY A 86 1.82 -14.53 -2.52
C GLY A 86 1.20 -13.18 -2.87
N ALA A 87 1.71 -12.09 -2.29
CA ALA A 87 1.41 -10.72 -2.73
C ALA A 87 1.99 -10.46 -4.13
N ASP A 88 1.19 -9.84 -5.01
CA ASP A 88 1.63 -9.46 -6.35
C ASP A 88 2.05 -7.98 -6.43
N ILE A 89 1.45 -7.12 -5.60
CA ILE A 89 1.80 -5.71 -5.44
C ILE A 89 1.75 -5.38 -3.95
N ILE A 90 2.79 -4.71 -3.43
CA ILE A 90 2.86 -4.27 -2.03
C ILE A 90 2.93 -2.75 -2.00
N LEU A 91 1.98 -2.11 -1.31
CA LEU A 91 1.98 -0.66 -1.11
C LEU A 91 2.73 -0.30 0.17
N ILE A 92 3.72 0.58 0.10
CA ILE A 92 4.34 1.19 1.29
C ILE A 92 3.91 2.65 1.38
N ASN A 93 3.28 3.05 2.49
CA ASN A 93 2.82 4.42 2.69
C ASN A 93 3.84 5.31 3.40
N ASP A 94 3.67 6.62 3.23
CA ASP A 94 4.58 7.69 3.69
C ASP A 94 4.23 8.25 5.08
N GLN A 95 3.47 7.48 5.87
CA GLN A 95 3.06 7.87 7.21
C GLN A 95 4.11 7.48 8.26
N THR A 96 4.19 8.24 9.36
CA THR A 96 4.86 7.77 10.58
C THR A 96 4.15 6.52 11.10
N HIS A 97 4.90 5.51 11.52
CA HIS A 97 4.30 4.32 12.12
C HIS A 97 3.82 4.59 13.58
N PRO A 98 2.63 4.11 13.99
CA PRO A 98 1.63 3.40 13.19
C PRO A 98 0.85 4.31 12.24
N SER A 99 0.48 3.79 11.08
CA SER A 99 -0.34 4.52 10.09
C SER A 99 -1.77 4.73 10.59
N HIS A 100 -2.41 5.81 10.13
CA HIS A 100 -3.79 6.15 10.47
C HIS A 100 -4.66 6.28 9.22
N SER A 101 -5.85 5.70 9.25
CA SER A 101 -6.77 5.78 8.11
C SER A 101 -7.55 7.10 8.04
N LYS A 102 -7.76 7.76 9.18
CA LYS A 102 -8.42 9.08 9.27
C LYS A 102 -7.48 10.21 8.90
N LEU A 103 -7.90 11.07 7.97
CA LEU A 103 -7.08 12.13 7.40
C LEU A 103 -6.46 13.05 8.46
N GLU A 104 -7.23 13.43 9.49
CA GLU A 104 -6.80 14.34 10.56
C GLU A 104 -5.77 13.74 11.52
N GLN A 105 -5.52 12.43 11.43
CA GLN A 105 -4.57 11.69 12.27
C GLN A 105 -3.34 11.23 11.49
N ARG A 106 -3.31 11.44 10.17
CA ARG A 106 -2.17 11.09 9.33
C ARG A 106 -1.04 12.07 9.58
N HIS A 107 0.15 11.54 9.76
CA HIS A 107 1.36 12.34 9.91
C HIS A 107 2.41 11.82 8.95
N PRO A 108 3.02 12.69 8.10
CA PRO A 108 4.08 12.27 7.22
C PRO A 108 5.33 11.92 8.03
N GLU A 109 5.99 10.84 7.65
CA GLU A 109 7.33 10.56 8.18
C GLU A 109 8.38 11.52 7.61
N GLN A 110 9.57 11.59 8.20
CA GLN A 110 10.65 12.40 7.61
C GLN A 110 11.15 11.77 6.30
N LEU A 111 11.67 12.59 5.38
CA LEU A 111 12.20 12.09 4.09
C LEU A 111 13.26 10.98 4.27
N THR A 112 14.11 11.10 5.30
CA THR A 112 15.12 10.09 5.64
C THR A 112 14.52 8.78 6.12
N GLU A 113 13.42 8.82 6.86
CA GLU A 113 12.69 7.62 7.31
C GLU A 113 12.01 6.93 6.13
N PHE A 114 11.36 7.72 5.26
CA PHE A 114 10.78 7.23 4.00
C PHE A 114 11.81 6.57 3.11
N ALA A 115 12.94 7.23 2.89
CA ALA A 115 14.04 6.67 2.10
C ALA A 115 14.58 5.38 2.73
N GLY A 116 14.72 5.32 4.07
CA GLY A 116 15.18 4.14 4.79
C GLY A 116 14.22 2.96 4.66
N LYS A 117 12.92 3.18 4.83
CA LYS A 117 11.90 2.13 4.67
C LYS A 117 11.79 1.66 3.23
N LEU A 118 11.79 2.57 2.27
CA LEU A 118 11.71 2.20 0.86
C LEU A 118 12.96 1.45 0.40
N THR A 119 14.15 1.85 0.87
CA THR A 119 15.39 1.07 0.64
C THR A 119 15.26 -0.33 1.21
N ALA A 120 14.79 -0.47 2.45
CA ALA A 120 14.60 -1.77 3.09
C ALA A 120 13.55 -2.64 2.38
N ALA A 121 12.49 -2.03 1.85
CA ALA A 121 11.49 -2.71 1.02
C ALA A 121 12.12 -3.25 -0.27
N MET A 122 12.92 -2.43 -0.96
CA MET A 122 13.62 -2.84 -2.19
C MET A 122 14.72 -3.87 -1.93
N ASP A 123 15.40 -3.81 -0.79
CA ASP A 123 16.40 -4.81 -0.38
C ASP A 123 15.76 -6.18 -0.08
N ALA A 124 14.52 -6.18 0.44
CA ALA A 124 13.74 -7.40 0.70
C ALA A 124 13.08 -7.98 -0.56
N HIS A 125 12.83 -7.14 -1.56
CA HIS A 125 12.15 -7.52 -2.79
C HIS A 125 13.02 -8.48 -3.61
N HIS A 126 12.60 -9.74 -3.70
CA HIS A 126 13.39 -10.79 -4.36
C HIS A 126 12.62 -11.51 -5.49
N SER A 127 11.32 -11.24 -5.62
CA SER A 127 10.47 -11.92 -6.60
C SER A 127 10.34 -11.11 -7.89
N GLU A 128 10.60 -11.75 -9.04
CA GLU A 128 10.29 -11.17 -10.36
C GLU A 128 8.78 -11.07 -10.63
N TYR A 129 7.95 -11.61 -9.74
CA TYR A 129 6.49 -11.70 -9.89
C TYR A 129 5.71 -10.75 -8.97
N SER A 130 6.38 -10.04 -8.06
CA SER A 130 5.78 -8.99 -7.23
C SER A 130 6.31 -7.61 -7.65
N SER A 131 5.71 -6.54 -7.12
CA SER A 131 6.25 -5.18 -7.26
C SER A 131 5.98 -4.34 -6.02
N ILE A 132 6.91 -3.44 -5.71
CA ILE A 132 6.78 -2.46 -4.63
C ILE A 132 6.28 -1.15 -5.20
N TRP A 133 5.18 -0.64 -4.66
CA TRP A 133 4.59 0.65 -5.02
C TRP A 133 4.58 1.54 -3.77
N ILE A 134 4.60 2.86 -3.96
CA ILE A 134 4.40 3.78 -2.83
C ILE A 134 2.97 4.32 -2.82
N LYS A 135 2.44 4.59 -1.62
CA LYS A 135 1.16 5.28 -1.43
C LYS A 135 1.38 6.57 -0.64
N LEU A 136 1.16 7.72 -1.28
CA LEU A 136 1.37 9.01 -0.65
C LEU A 136 0.11 9.46 0.09
N ASP A 137 -0.10 8.90 1.29
CA ASP A 137 -1.26 9.15 2.14
C ASP A 137 -1.26 10.57 2.73
N CYS A 138 -0.08 11.20 2.78
CA CYS A 138 0.16 12.52 3.35
C CYS A 138 0.44 13.61 2.29
N VAL A 139 0.16 13.35 1.01
CA VAL A 139 0.49 14.27 -0.10
C VAL A 139 -0.04 15.70 0.10
N ASN A 140 -1.19 15.86 0.77
CA ASN A 140 -1.82 17.14 1.04
C ASN A 140 -1.14 17.95 2.16
N GLN A 141 -0.13 17.37 2.83
CA GLN A 141 0.64 18.00 3.90
C GLN A 141 2.03 18.45 3.43
N TYR A 142 2.40 18.17 2.18
CA TYR A 142 3.70 18.52 1.61
C TYR A 142 3.70 19.88 0.92
N THR A 143 4.86 20.54 0.99
CA THR A 143 5.27 21.51 -0.01
C THR A 143 5.59 20.83 -1.34
N GLU A 144 5.65 21.61 -2.42
CA GLU A 144 6.04 21.08 -3.74
C GLU A 144 7.43 20.44 -3.70
N GLU A 145 8.38 21.04 -2.98
CA GLU A 145 9.74 20.53 -2.82
C GLU A 145 9.77 19.21 -2.03
N GLU A 146 8.98 19.08 -0.96
CA GLU A 146 8.91 17.82 -0.20
C GLU A 146 8.31 16.69 -1.03
N LEU A 147 7.29 16.98 -1.84
CA LEU A 147 6.70 16.02 -2.76
C LEU A 147 7.70 15.58 -3.84
N GLU A 148 8.36 16.53 -4.49
CA GLU A 148 9.38 16.25 -5.51
C GLU A 148 10.51 15.39 -4.94
N ASN A 149 11.01 15.72 -3.75
CA ASN A 149 12.08 14.96 -3.10
C ASN A 149 11.68 13.51 -2.82
N ARG A 150 10.43 13.23 -2.41
CA ARG A 150 9.95 11.85 -2.22
C ARG A 150 9.86 11.08 -3.54
N LEU A 151 9.35 11.73 -4.58
CA LEU A 151 9.27 11.12 -5.91
C LEU A 151 10.65 10.84 -6.49
N LEU A 152 11.63 11.73 -6.27
CA LEU A 152 13.02 11.51 -6.66
C LEU A 152 13.66 10.35 -5.90
N VAL A 153 13.40 10.20 -4.60
CA VAL A 153 13.84 9.04 -3.81
C VAL A 153 13.24 7.74 -4.36
N ALA A 154 11.93 7.72 -4.61
CA ALA A 154 11.26 6.54 -5.16
C ALA A 154 11.83 6.17 -6.54
N LYS A 155 11.97 7.14 -7.44
CA LYS A 155 12.58 6.95 -8.76
C LYS A 155 14.02 6.44 -8.66
N TYR A 156 14.83 7.01 -7.77
CA TYR A 156 16.22 6.58 -7.57
C TYR A 156 16.31 5.10 -7.13
N LEU A 157 15.35 4.66 -6.32
CA LEU A 157 15.24 3.26 -5.85
C LEU A 157 14.53 2.34 -6.87
N GLY A 158 14.11 2.85 -8.02
CA GLY A 158 13.42 2.05 -9.06
C GLY A 158 11.94 1.80 -8.78
N VAL A 159 11.32 2.58 -7.87
CA VAL A 159 9.90 2.50 -7.56
C VAL A 159 9.13 3.52 -8.39
N GLU A 160 8.49 3.03 -9.44
CA GLU A 160 7.87 3.86 -10.48
C GLU A 160 6.36 4.05 -10.30
N ASN A 161 5.69 3.26 -9.45
CA ASN A 161 4.25 3.33 -9.26
C ASN A 161 3.89 4.03 -7.95
N VAL A 162 3.05 5.06 -8.06
CA VAL A 162 2.62 5.91 -6.96
C VAL A 162 1.11 5.93 -6.88
N VAL A 163 0.58 5.55 -5.73
CA VAL A 163 -0.84 5.65 -5.40
C VAL A 163 -1.07 6.95 -4.62
N VAL A 164 -2.06 7.74 -5.03
CA VAL A 164 -2.35 9.06 -4.43
C VAL A 164 -3.85 9.32 -4.38
N ASP A 165 -4.35 10.08 -3.41
CA ASP A 165 -5.76 10.50 -3.35
C ASP A 165 -6.26 11.05 -4.71
N LYS A 166 -7.44 10.61 -5.15
CA LYS A 166 -8.11 11.09 -6.38
C LYS A 166 -8.27 12.61 -6.45
N ASN A 167 -8.27 13.29 -5.30
CA ASN A 167 -8.44 14.74 -5.19
C ASN A 167 -7.12 15.52 -5.28
N ASN A 168 -5.97 14.84 -5.31
CA ASN A 168 -4.65 15.45 -5.38
C ASN A 168 -4.10 15.45 -6.80
N SER A 169 -3.52 16.58 -7.19
CA SER A 169 -2.77 16.68 -8.45
C SER A 169 -1.31 16.32 -8.21
N MET A 170 -0.73 15.55 -9.13
CA MET A 170 0.67 15.15 -9.07
C MET A 170 1.51 15.89 -10.12
N PRO A 171 2.77 16.24 -9.81
CA PRO A 171 3.69 16.77 -10.80
C PRO A 171 3.99 15.70 -11.86
N ASN A 172 4.23 16.14 -13.09
CA ASN A 172 4.69 15.23 -14.14
C ASN A 172 6.19 14.94 -13.95
N VAL A 173 6.50 13.78 -13.36
CA VAL A 173 7.86 13.29 -13.18
C VAL A 173 8.09 12.15 -14.16
N ASP A 174 9.05 12.32 -15.07
CA ASP A 174 9.38 11.33 -16.09
C ASP A 174 9.65 9.95 -15.47
N GLY A 175 9.07 8.89 -16.04
CA GLY A 175 9.18 7.51 -15.54
C GLY A 175 8.31 7.18 -14.32
N MET A 176 7.51 8.11 -13.80
CA MET A 176 6.56 7.82 -12.71
C MET A 176 5.15 7.60 -13.24
N ASN A 177 4.48 6.56 -12.73
CA ASN A 177 3.10 6.19 -13.02
C ASN A 177 2.22 6.49 -11.81
N TYR A 178 1.18 7.28 -12.00
CA TYR A 178 0.26 7.67 -10.94
C TYR A 178 -1.04 6.90 -11.03
N HIS A 179 -1.47 6.31 -9.91
CA HIS A 179 -2.74 5.62 -9.73
C HIS A 179 -3.55 6.39 -8.69
N GLN A 180 -4.82 6.65 -8.97
CA GLN A 180 -5.67 7.38 -8.04
C GLN A 180 -6.22 6.45 -6.95
N PHE A 181 -6.47 6.97 -5.76
CA PHE A 181 -7.07 6.25 -4.65
C PHE A 181 -8.33 6.95 -4.18
N ASP A 182 -9.40 6.20 -4.06
CA ASP A 182 -10.65 6.66 -3.50
C ASP A 182 -10.79 6.17 -2.06
N TYR A 183 -10.59 7.06 -1.08
CA TYR A 183 -10.76 6.72 0.34
C TYR A 183 -12.21 6.43 0.74
N ASP A 184 -13.21 6.94 0.01
CA ASP A 184 -14.61 6.69 0.32
C ASP A 184 -14.99 5.23 0.04
N THR A 185 -14.44 4.70 -1.06
CA THR A 185 -14.69 3.32 -1.52
C THR A 185 -13.51 2.38 -1.25
N GLN A 186 -12.45 2.88 -0.63
CA GLN A 186 -11.20 2.16 -0.34
C GLN A 186 -10.61 1.46 -1.58
N THR A 187 -10.65 2.10 -2.75
CA THR A 187 -10.34 1.47 -4.05
C THR A 187 -9.24 2.22 -4.81
N ILE A 188 -8.37 1.47 -5.50
CA ILE A 188 -7.38 2.02 -6.46
C ILE A 188 -8.05 2.17 -7.83
N LEU A 189 -7.97 3.36 -8.40
CA LEU A 189 -8.48 3.77 -9.71
C LEU A 189 -7.31 3.92 -10.70
N ASN A 190 -7.58 3.70 -11.99
CA ASN A 190 -6.61 3.98 -13.07
C ASN A 190 -6.63 5.45 -13.47
#